data_AF-A0A0C9TS08-F1
#
_entry.id   AF-A0A0C9TS08-F1
#
_cell.length_a   1.000
_cell.length_b   1.000
_cell.length_c   1.000
_cell.angle_alpha   90.00
_cell.angle_beta   90.00
_cell.angle_gamma   90.00
#
_symmetry.space_group_name_H-M   'P 1'
#
loop_
_entity.id
_entity.type
_entity.pdbx_description
1 polymer ?
#
loop_
_entity_poly.entity_id
_entity_poly.type
_entity_poly.pdbx_seq_one_letter_code
_entity_poly.pdbx_strand_id
1 'polypeptide(L)' 'GEIVYVNILGMHTVFINSRRLACKVCDKCSLLYSDRIKLPMVSHALHRYDWAFSFQRYGDRWRRHRR' A
#
# COMPACT_ATOMS: atom_id res chain seq x y z
N GLY A 1 12.24 -3.82 -19.35
CA GLY A 1 11.01 -3.05 -19.12
C GLY A 1 11.08 -2.42 -17.75
N GLU A 2 10.76 -1.14 -17.63
CA GLU A 2 10.87 -0.42 -16.34
C GLU A 2 9.67 -0.66 -15.41
N ILE A 3 8.53 -1.09 -15.97
CA ILE A 3 7.29 -1.38 -15.25
C ILE A 3 6.78 -2.74 -15.75
N VAL A 4 6.37 -3.60 -14.82
CA VAL A 4 5.74 -4.89 -15.11
C VAL A 4 4.38 -4.92 -14.43
N TYR A 5 3.34 -5.16 -15.22
CA TYR A 5 1.99 -5.31 -14.72
C TYR A 5 1.62 -6.80 -14.65
N VAL A 6 1.10 -7.22 -13.49
CA VAL A 6 0.66 -8.59 -13.26
C VAL A 6 -0.70 -8.55 -12.58
N ASN A 7 -1.64 -9.35 -13.07
CA ASN A 7 -2.90 -9.59 -12.39
C ASN A 7 -2.79 -10.91 -11.62
N ILE A 8 -2.79 -10.84 -10.30
CA ILE A 8 -2.70 -12.01 -9.43
C ILE A 8 -4.01 -12.14 -8.68
N LEU A 9 -4.77 -13.21 -8.93
CA LEU A 9 -6.02 -13.49 -8.20
C LEU A 9 -7.02 -12.30 -8.21
N GLY A 10 -7.09 -11.56 -9.32
CA GLY A 10 -7.95 -10.37 -9.45
C GLY A 10 -7.35 -9.09 -8.84
N MET A 11 -6.16 -9.16 -8.26
CA MET A 11 -5.42 -8.01 -7.77
C MET A 11 -4.45 -7.49 -8.83
N HIS A 12 -4.74 -6.28 -9.29
CA HIS A 12 -3.87 -5.51 -10.18
C HIS A 12 -2.59 -5.09 -9.44
N THR A 13 -1.47 -5.71 -9.78
CA THR A 13 -0.17 -5.46 -9.14
C THR A 13 0.81 -4.89 -10.17
N VAL A 14 1.46 -3.77 -9.83
CA VAL A 14 2.43 -3.09 -10.69
C VAL A 14 3.79 -3.13 -10.01
N PHE A 15 4.75 -3.80 -10.65
CA PHE A 15 6.15 -3.83 -10.22
C PHE A 15 6.92 -2.71 -10.93
N ILE A 16 7.64 -1.91 -10.17
CA ILE A 16 8.46 -0.80 -10.67
C ILE A 16 9.93 -1.19 -10.46
N ASN A 17 10.69 -1.33 -11.55
CA ASN A 17 12.10 -1.73 -11.51
C ASN A 17 13.08 -0.56 -11.70
N SER A 18 12.58 0.67 -11.80
CA SER A 18 13.39 1.88 -12.03
C SER A 18 13.36 2.79 -10.80
N ARG A 19 14.54 3.14 -10.28
CA ARG A 19 14.69 4.02 -9.10
C ARG A 19 14.04 5.38 -9.31
N ARG A 20 14.12 5.93 -10.53
CA ARG A 20 13.52 7.23 -10.87
C ARG A 20 11.98 7.18 -10.78
N LEU A 21 11.38 6.09 -11.25
CA LEU A 21 9.94 5.87 -11.18
C LEU A 21 9.48 5.58 -9.75
N ALA A 22 10.23 4.78 -9.00
CA ALA A 22 9.94 4.51 -7.59
C ALA A 22 9.94 5.81 -6.77
N CYS A 23 10.93 6.68 -6.98
CA CYS A 23 11.01 7.98 -6.32
C CYS A 23 9.84 8.89 -6.73
N LYS A 24 9.47 8.93 -8.02
CA LYS A 24 8.30 9.70 -8.49
C LYS A 24 6.99 9.22 -7.85
N VAL A 25 6.79 7.91 -7.72
CA VAL A 25 5.56 7.33 -7.15
C VAL A 25 5.52 7.50 -5.63
N CYS A 26 6.60 7.16 -4.93
CA CYS A 26 6.65 7.17 -3.48
C CYS A 26 6.75 8.59 -2.87
N ASP A 27 7.50 9.51 -3.48
CA ASP A 27 7.64 10.89 -2.98
C ASP A 27 6.57 11.82 -3.56
N LYS A 28 6.51 11.95 -4.89
CA LYS A 28 5.61 12.97 -5.51
C LYS A 28 4.14 12.57 -5.48
N CYS A 29 3.84 11.28 -5.55
CA CYS A 29 2.47 10.78 -5.52
C CYS A 29 2.15 10.02 -4.23
N SER A 30 2.92 10.27 -3.16
CA SER A 30 2.75 9.64 -1.85
C SER A 30 1.30 9.71 -1.38
N LEU A 31 0.63 10.87 -1.52
CA LEU A 31 -0.76 11.05 -1.10
C LEU A 31 -1.77 10.15 -1.84
N LEU A 32 -1.49 9.80 -3.10
CA LEU A 32 -2.40 9.04 -3.95
C LEU A 32 -2.19 7.52 -3.85
N TYR A 33 -0.93 7.10 -3.64
CA TYR A 33 -0.53 5.68 -3.62
C TYR A 33 -0.16 5.15 -2.22
N SER A 34 -0.33 5.95 -1.16
CA SER A 34 -0.06 5.49 0.21
C SER A 34 -1.11 4.56 0.79
N ASP A 35 -2.24 4.35 0.11
CA ASP A 35 -3.24 3.40 0.61
C ASP A 35 -2.71 1.96 0.54
N ARG A 36 -2.96 1.20 1.60
CA ARG A 36 -2.49 -0.19 1.73
C ARG A 36 -3.58 -1.14 1.22
N ILE A 37 -3.17 -2.15 0.45
CA ILE A 37 -4.08 -3.18 -0.05
C ILE A 37 -4.67 -3.95 1.13
N LYS A 38 -5.97 -4.23 1.09
CA LYS A 38 -6.64 -5.05 2.09
C LYS A 38 -6.21 -6.51 1.91
N LEU A 39 -5.26 -6.97 2.72
CA LEU A 39 -4.87 -8.37 2.76
C LEU A 39 -5.93 -9.14 3.56
N PRO A 40 -6.67 -10.10 2.97
CA PRO A 40 -7.77 -10.79 3.64
C PRO A 40 -7.30 -11.60 4.86
N MET A 41 -6.09 -12.16 4.83
CA MET A 41 -5.52 -12.84 5.99
C MET A 41 -5.27 -11.88 7.16
N VAL A 42 -4.75 -10.68 6.91
CA VAL A 42 -4.46 -9.67 7.95
C VAL A 42 -5.74 -9.01 8.47
N SER A 43 -6.71 -8.76 7.58
CA SER A 43 -7.94 -8.04 7.92
C SER A 43 -9.06 -8.92 8.50
N HIS A 44 -9.16 -10.20 8.10
CA HIS A 44 -10.23 -11.10 8.54
C HIS A 44 -9.75 -12.25 9.44
N ALA A 45 -8.60 -12.87 9.15
CA ALA A 45 -8.12 -13.99 9.97
C ALA A 45 -7.42 -13.51 11.25
N LEU A 46 -6.83 -12.31 11.21
CA LEU A 46 -6.15 -11.68 12.32
C LEU A 46 -6.92 -10.45 12.82
N HIS A 47 -8.22 -10.55 13.07
CA HIS A 47 -9.15 -9.49 13.57
C HIS A 47 -8.58 -8.51 14.63
N ARG A 48 -7.45 -8.84 15.26
CA ARG A 48 -6.69 -7.99 16.19
C ARG A 48 -5.58 -7.16 15.55
N TYR A 49 -5.39 -7.11 14.24
CA TYR A 49 -4.32 -6.32 13.60
C TYR A 49 -4.72 -4.88 13.27
N ASP A 50 -5.93 -4.46 13.64
CA ASP A 50 -6.44 -3.10 13.47
C ASP A 50 -5.61 -2.02 14.20
N TRP A 51 -4.85 -2.37 15.23
CA TRP A 51 -3.94 -1.44 15.92
C TRP A 51 -2.61 -1.24 15.17
N ALA A 52 -2.23 -2.18 14.30
CA ALA A 52 -0.97 -2.13 13.60
C ALA A 52 -1.06 -1.08 12.48
N PHE A 53 -0.58 0.13 12.77
CA PHE A 53 -0.64 1.27 11.86
C PHE A 53 0.00 0.99 10.49
N SER A 54 0.92 0.02 10.39
CA SER A 54 1.58 -0.40 9.14
C SER A 54 0.62 -0.98 8.09
N PHE A 55 -0.44 -1.67 8.53
CA PHE A 55 -1.45 -2.32 7.65
C PHE A 55 -2.74 -1.50 7.54
N GLN A 56 -2.79 -0.37 8.25
CA GLN A 56 -3.95 0.47 8.28
C GLN A 56 -4.04 1.31 7.00
N ARG A 57 -5.27 1.49 6.49
CA ARG A 57 -5.54 2.33 5.32
C ARG A 57 -5.15 3.78 5.58
N TYR A 58 -4.75 4.46 4.52
CA TYR A 58 -4.40 5.87 4.60
C TYR A 58 -5.65 6.70 4.94
N GLY A 59 -5.61 7.45 6.05
CA GLY A 59 -6.74 8.23 6.54
C GLY A 59 -6.47 8.86 7.91
N ASP A 60 -7.48 9.51 8.49
CA ASP A 60 -7.31 10.28 9.74
C ASP A 60 -6.90 9.44 10.94
N ARG A 61 -7.35 8.18 11.01
CA ARG A 61 -6.89 7.24 12.04
C ARG A 61 -5.39 6.93 11.91
N TRP A 62 -4.87 6.79 10.68
CA TRP A 62 -3.44 6.54 10.46
C TRP A 62 -2.61 7.80 10.76
N ARG A 63 -3.10 8.97 10.33
CA ARG A 63 -2.48 10.27 10.63
C ARG A 63 -2.40 10.54 12.14
N ARG A 64 -3.41 10.13 12.91
CA ARG A 64 -3.41 10.23 14.39
C ARG A 64 -2.39 9.29 15.04
N HIS A 65 -2.20 8.08 14.52
CA HIS A 65 -1.18 7.16 15.04
C HIS A 65 0.26 7.58 14.71
N ARG A 66 0.47 8.43 13.69
CA ARG A 66 1.81 8.88 13.26
C ARG A 66 2.22 10.26 13.78
N ARG A 67 1.33 10.98 14.47
CA ARG A 67 1.68 12.23 15.18
C ARG A 67 2.27 11.89 16.53
#